data_AF-A0A2P4SMW2-F1
#
_entry.id   AF-A0A2P4SMW2-F1
#
_cell.length_a   1.000
_cell.length_b   1.000
_cell.length_c   1.000
_cell.angle_alpha   90.00
_cell.angle_beta   90.00
_cell.angle_gamma   90.00
#
_symmetry.space_group_name_H-M   'P 1'
#
loop_
_entity.id
_entity.type
_entity.pdbx_description
1 polymer ?
#
loop_
_entity_poly.entity_id
_entity_poly.type
_entity_poly.pdbx_seq_one_letter_code
_entity_poly.pdbx_strand_id
1 'polypeptide(L)'
;ELTMDLIAKDSSLVDVLMPYPDRKTALDLMEGLFPVNISVLEMRRRKADVRRARENDRKSSGDVTEECPESELTAKQRSEDPTGKGNCALSGSGDDTKDLDDITCKKLELICSLRAKVRALEEDRELILAEAKQCAGHGEELEAAVRAACKPNELERYVMFISDLEKVVSLLLCLSSRLARVQNAMRKIDGNTDAEEKQSLNERHKLLSRQREDAKDLKENLDRRERVVAEILAKHLTEQQLQAYRHFVQLKTSLLIEQKDLEEQIKFFKEQIENLEESIPL
;
A
#
# COMPACT_ATOMS: atom_id res chain seq x y z
N GLU A 1 -5.34 -18.93 4.20
CA GLU A 1 -6.27 -20.06 4.10
C GLU A 1 -7.35 -19.74 3.06
N LEU A 2 -8.28 -18.82 3.33
CA LEU A 2 -9.35 -18.43 2.40
C LEU A 2 -8.90 -18.08 0.97
N THR A 3 -7.82 -17.31 0.80
CA THR A 3 -7.25 -16.97 -0.53
C THR A 3 -6.72 -18.18 -1.28
N MET A 4 -6.05 -19.11 -0.59
CA MET A 4 -5.47 -20.30 -1.21
C MET A 4 -6.56 -21.33 -1.54
N ASP A 5 -7.57 -21.46 -0.68
CA ASP A 5 -8.73 -22.31 -0.93
C ASP A 5 -9.54 -21.80 -2.12
N LEU A 6 -9.68 -20.48 -2.27
CA LEU A 6 -10.36 -19.86 -3.41
C LEU A 6 -9.59 -20.09 -4.71
N ILE A 7 -8.26 -19.94 -4.69
CA ILE A 7 -7.38 -20.23 -5.83
C ILE A 7 -7.47 -21.70 -6.25
N ALA A 8 -7.54 -22.62 -5.28
CA ALA A 8 -7.66 -24.05 -5.55
C ALA A 8 -9.01 -24.43 -6.18
N LYS A 9 -10.08 -23.69 -5.86
CA LYS A 9 -11.43 -23.90 -6.39
C LYS A 9 -11.73 -23.12 -7.67
N ASP A 10 -11.11 -21.95 -7.85
CA ASP A 10 -11.27 -21.08 -9.01
C ASP A 10 -9.89 -20.64 -9.52
N SER A 11 -9.38 -21.41 -10.50
CA SER A 11 -8.07 -21.18 -11.10
C SER A 11 -7.96 -19.85 -11.85
N SER A 12 -9.09 -19.19 -12.17
CA SER A 12 -9.07 -17.85 -12.78
C SER A 12 -8.59 -16.76 -11.81
N LEU A 13 -8.64 -17.03 -10.50
CA LEU A 13 -8.27 -16.07 -9.45
C LEU A 13 -6.79 -16.12 -9.05
N VAL A 14 -6.04 -17.13 -9.53
CA VAL A 14 -4.59 -17.25 -9.31
C VAL A 14 -3.87 -15.95 -9.66
N ASP A 15 -4.28 -15.34 -10.77
CA ASP A 15 -3.66 -14.13 -11.29
C ASP A 15 -4.04 -12.86 -10.52
N VAL A 16 -5.22 -12.84 -9.91
CA VAL A 16 -5.74 -11.70 -9.15
C VAL A 16 -5.20 -11.71 -7.72
N LEU A 17 -5.10 -12.90 -7.12
CA LEU A 17 -4.89 -13.08 -5.68
C LEU A 17 -3.45 -13.46 -5.29
N MET A 18 -2.47 -13.34 -6.20
CA MET A 18 -1.07 -13.73 -5.97
C MET A 18 -0.56 -13.25 -4.59
N PRO A 19 -0.39 -14.17 -3.61
CA PRO A 19 -0.09 -13.79 -2.25
C PRO A 19 1.39 -13.45 -2.07
N TYR A 20 1.71 -12.74 -1.00
CA TYR A 20 3.09 -12.62 -0.53
C TYR A 20 3.52 -13.95 0.14
N PRO A 21 4.74 -14.48 -0.08
CA PRO A 21 5.93 -13.85 -0.66
C PRO A 21 6.11 -14.03 -2.19
N ASP A 22 5.19 -14.71 -2.86
CA ASP A 22 5.29 -15.00 -4.30
C ASP A 22 5.14 -13.75 -5.17
N ARG A 23 4.57 -12.68 -4.63
CA ARG A 23 4.52 -11.35 -5.26
C ARG A 23 5.71 -10.49 -4.86
N LYS A 24 6.46 -10.00 -5.86
CA LYS A 24 7.44 -8.93 -5.64
C LYS A 24 6.76 -7.58 -5.42
N THR A 25 7.31 -6.79 -4.52
CA THR A 25 6.89 -5.42 -4.18
C THR A 25 7.97 -4.41 -4.55
N ALA A 26 7.59 -3.13 -4.57
CA ALA A 26 8.56 -2.04 -4.72
C ALA A 26 9.59 -2.05 -3.59
N LEU A 27 9.18 -2.40 -2.36
CA LEU A 27 10.06 -2.44 -1.19
C LEU A 27 11.14 -3.52 -1.30
N ASP A 28 10.83 -4.71 -1.83
CA ASP A 28 11.82 -5.77 -2.04
C ASP A 28 12.94 -5.31 -3.00
N LEU A 29 12.57 -4.47 -3.95
CA LEU A 29 13.50 -3.87 -4.88
C LEU A 29 14.22 -2.65 -4.25
N MET A 30 13.65 -1.99 -3.26
CA MET A 30 14.26 -0.82 -2.59
C MET A 30 15.17 -1.19 -1.42
N GLU A 31 15.22 -2.47 -1.06
CA GLU A 31 16.00 -2.97 0.08
C GLU A 31 17.49 -2.56 -0.02
N GLY A 32 18.02 -2.06 1.09
CA GLY A 32 19.42 -1.63 1.20
C GLY A 32 19.78 -0.30 0.51
N LEU A 33 18.87 0.33 -0.24
CA LEU A 33 19.17 1.61 -0.92
C LEU A 33 19.15 2.82 0.01
N PHE A 34 18.31 2.76 1.05
CA PHE A 34 18.18 3.82 2.05
C PHE A 34 18.41 3.24 3.44
N PRO A 35 18.95 4.02 4.39
CA PRO A 35 19.12 3.60 5.78
C PRO A 35 17.78 3.50 6.53
N VAL A 36 16.66 3.38 5.82
CA VAL A 36 15.33 3.23 6.38
C VAL A 36 15.23 1.80 6.90
N ASN A 37 15.22 1.68 8.23
CA ASN A 37 14.89 0.42 8.86
C ASN A 37 13.45 0.07 8.47
N ILE A 38 13.29 -0.85 7.52
CA ILE A 38 12.01 -1.50 7.22
C ILE A 38 11.38 -2.02 8.53
N SER A 39 12.21 -2.47 9.48
CA SER A 39 11.80 -2.84 10.84
C SER A 39 11.14 -1.71 11.64
N VAL A 40 11.56 -0.44 11.47
CA VAL A 40 10.92 0.72 12.12
C VAL A 40 9.58 1.05 11.46
N LEU A 41 9.47 0.87 10.14
CA LEU A 41 8.22 0.94 9.39
C LEU A 41 7.23 -0.12 9.89
N GLU A 42 7.69 -1.37 10.02
CA GLU A 42 6.91 -2.48 10.55
C GLU A 42 6.53 -2.27 12.02
N MET A 43 7.43 -1.73 12.85
CA MET A 43 7.13 -1.36 14.24
C MET A 43 6.05 -0.28 14.32
N ARG A 44 6.08 0.72 13.43
CA ARG A 44 5.05 1.77 13.35
C ARG A 44 3.71 1.20 12.90
N ARG A 45 3.68 0.33 11.89
CA ARG A 45 2.49 -0.42 11.45
C ARG A 45 1.92 -1.27 12.58
N ARG A 46 2.75 -2.06 13.27
CA ARG A 46 2.34 -2.85 14.45
C ARG A 46 1.80 -1.94 15.57
N LYS A 47 2.36 -0.76 15.76
CA LYS A 47 1.88 0.22 16.76
C LYS A 47 0.54 0.83 16.35
N ALA A 48 0.29 1.04 15.05
CA ALA A 48 -1.02 1.41 14.51
C ALA A 48 -2.03 0.27 14.68
N ASP A 49 -1.64 -0.98 14.41
CA ASP A 49 -2.49 -2.17 14.62
C ASP A 49 -2.86 -2.35 16.11
N VAL A 50 -1.91 -2.12 17.03
CA VAL A 50 -2.17 -2.12 18.49
C VAL A 50 -3.09 -0.97 18.90
N ARG A 51 -2.99 0.20 18.25
CA ARG A 51 -3.95 1.30 18.48
C ARG A 51 -5.35 0.91 17.99
N ARG A 52 -5.47 0.30 16.81
CA ARG A 52 -6.76 -0.21 16.30
C ARG A 52 -7.36 -1.30 17.18
N ALA A 53 -6.55 -2.21 17.70
CA ALA A 53 -7.01 -3.22 18.66
C ALA A 53 -7.61 -2.58 19.92
N ARG A 54 -6.95 -1.56 20.47
CA ARG A 54 -7.43 -0.82 21.65
C ARG A 54 -8.67 0.03 21.38
N GLU A 55 -8.82 0.55 20.17
CA GLU A 55 -9.96 1.38 19.77
C GLU A 55 -11.20 0.53 19.47
N ASN A 56 -11.00 -0.67 18.91
CA ASN A 56 -12.05 -1.67 18.75
C ASN A 56 -12.51 -2.26 20.09
N ASP A 57 -11.58 -2.50 21.04
CA ASP A 57 -11.94 -2.91 22.41
C ASP A 57 -12.75 -1.82 23.14
N ARG A 58 -12.43 -0.53 22.93
CA ARG A 58 -13.21 0.59 23.50
C ARG A 58 -14.59 0.75 22.86
N LYS A 59 -14.74 0.47 21.57
CA LYS A 59 -16.06 0.40 20.90
C LYS A 59 -16.87 -0.82 21.32
N SER A 60 -16.22 -1.92 21.71
CA SER A 60 -16.88 -3.11 22.27
C SER A 60 -17.23 -2.96 23.75
N SER A 61 -16.63 -2.02 24.48
CA SER A 61 -16.86 -1.81 25.92
C SER A 61 -17.53 -0.45 26.25
N GLY A 62 -18.09 0.23 25.26
CA GLY A 62 -18.69 1.56 25.39
C GLY A 62 -20.22 1.50 25.52
N ASP A 63 -20.67 1.86 26.71
CA ASP A 63 -22.02 2.07 27.22
C ASP A 63 -23.04 2.72 26.24
N VAL A 64 -24.31 2.36 26.44
CA VAL A 64 -25.50 2.74 25.67
C VAL A 64 -25.79 4.24 25.83
N THR A 65 -25.72 5.04 24.76
CA THR A 65 -26.63 6.20 24.58
C THR A 65 -26.60 6.79 23.15
N GLU A 66 -27.78 6.86 22.53
CA GLU A 66 -28.23 7.81 21.47
C GLU A 66 -27.52 7.81 20.09
N GLU A 67 -28.15 7.93 18.93
CA GLU A 67 -29.54 8.12 18.49
C GLU A 67 -29.59 7.65 17.01
N CYS A 68 -30.57 6.83 16.63
CA CYS A 68 -30.84 6.51 15.23
C CYS A 68 -31.80 7.55 14.64
N PRO A 69 -31.57 8.10 13.44
CA PRO A 69 -32.62 8.82 12.75
C PRO A 69 -33.57 7.85 12.04
N GLU A 70 -34.85 8.08 12.29
CA GLU A 70 -36.01 7.46 11.67
C GLU A 70 -35.98 7.53 10.14
N SER A 71 -36.51 6.49 9.50
CA SER A 71 -37.25 6.65 8.25
C SER A 71 -38.33 5.58 8.20
N GLU A 72 -39.56 6.06 8.29
CA GLU A 72 -40.80 5.34 8.08
C GLU A 72 -40.78 4.58 6.74
N LEU A 73 -41.46 3.42 6.66
CA LEU A 73 -42.54 3.18 5.71
C LEU A 73 -43.23 1.83 6.00
N THR A 74 -44.46 1.98 6.52
CA THR A 74 -45.70 1.22 6.26
C THR A 74 -45.78 -0.29 6.52
N ALA A 75 -46.55 -0.60 7.57
CA ALA A 75 -47.11 -1.90 7.90
C ALA A 75 -48.22 -2.37 6.93
N LYS A 76 -48.26 -3.69 6.69
CA LYS A 76 -49.50 -4.47 6.51
C LYS A 76 -49.30 -5.93 6.98
N GLN A 77 -49.87 -6.24 8.14
CA GLN A 77 -50.29 -7.59 8.58
C GLN A 77 -51.53 -8.02 7.75
N ARG A 78 -51.99 -9.28 7.60
CA ARG A 78 -51.82 -10.56 8.31
C ARG A 78 -52.49 -11.69 7.48
N SER A 79 -52.03 -12.94 7.67
CA SER A 79 -52.76 -14.24 7.71
C SER A 79 -53.50 -14.74 6.44
N GLU A 80 -53.56 -16.02 6.04
CA GLU A 80 -53.72 -17.32 6.73
C GLU A 80 -53.20 -18.49 5.84
N ASP A 81 -52.77 -19.60 6.47
CA ASP A 81 -52.55 -20.95 5.91
C ASP A 81 -53.93 -21.68 5.75
N PRO A 82 -54.16 -22.84 5.04
CA PRO A 82 -53.32 -24.05 5.12
C PRO A 82 -53.35 -25.08 3.93
N THR A 83 -52.37 -26.02 3.97
CA THR A 83 -52.38 -27.44 3.51
C THR A 83 -52.62 -27.81 2.02
N GLY A 84 -51.60 -28.41 1.39
CA GLY A 84 -51.74 -29.25 0.20
C GLY A 84 -50.51 -30.13 -0.08
N LYS A 85 -50.59 -31.43 0.26
CA LYS A 85 -49.65 -32.50 -0.11
C LYS A 85 -49.43 -32.56 -1.63
N GLY A 86 -48.18 -32.70 -2.07
CA GLY A 86 -47.88 -32.98 -3.48
C GLY A 86 -46.40 -33.25 -3.79
N ASN A 87 -45.95 -34.44 -3.43
CA ASN A 87 -44.85 -35.24 -4.02
C ASN A 87 -43.52 -34.58 -4.43
N CYS A 88 -42.47 -34.99 -3.71
CA CYS A 88 -41.11 -35.10 -4.24
C CYS A 88 -41.04 -36.12 -5.39
N ALA A 89 -40.50 -35.70 -6.54
CA ALA A 89 -39.70 -36.56 -7.42
C ALA A 89 -38.95 -35.74 -8.47
N LEU A 90 -37.61 -35.72 -8.29
CA LEU A 90 -36.58 -35.87 -9.33
C LEU A 90 -36.51 -34.84 -10.46
N SER A 91 -35.44 -34.03 -10.41
CA SER A 91 -34.50 -33.93 -11.53
C SER A 91 -33.14 -33.49 -10.98
N GLY A 92 -32.13 -34.34 -11.16
CA GLY A 92 -30.78 -34.13 -10.68
C GLY A 92 -30.09 -32.97 -11.38
N SER A 93 -29.52 -32.07 -10.58
CA SER A 93 -28.31 -31.27 -10.85
C SER A 93 -28.10 -30.37 -9.62
N GLY A 94 -27.66 -30.96 -8.51
CA GLY A 94 -27.65 -30.30 -7.19
C GLY A 94 -26.28 -30.24 -6.50
N ASP A 95 -25.23 -30.59 -7.24
CA ASP A 95 -23.83 -30.59 -6.74
C ASP A 95 -23.11 -29.33 -7.25
N ASP A 96 -23.12 -29.10 -8.56
CA ASP A 96 -22.48 -27.93 -9.19
C ASP A 96 -23.06 -26.58 -8.73
N THR A 97 -24.37 -26.50 -8.47
CA THR A 97 -25.02 -25.25 -8.03
C THR A 97 -24.66 -24.86 -6.60
N LYS A 98 -24.51 -25.84 -5.70
CA LYS A 98 -24.10 -25.58 -4.31
C LYS A 98 -22.63 -25.18 -4.22
N ASP A 99 -21.77 -25.76 -5.07
CA ASP A 99 -20.37 -25.38 -5.14
C ASP A 99 -20.18 -24.00 -5.78
N LEU A 100 -20.97 -23.63 -6.80
CA LEU A 100 -21.00 -22.26 -7.34
C LEU A 100 -21.48 -21.23 -6.30
N ASP A 101 -22.51 -21.57 -5.52
CA ASP A 101 -23.02 -20.73 -4.44
C ASP A 101 -21.96 -20.59 -3.31
N ASP A 102 -21.25 -21.67 -2.95
CA ASP A 102 -20.14 -21.66 -1.97
C ASP A 102 -18.96 -20.79 -2.45
N ILE A 103 -18.57 -20.89 -3.72
CA ILE A 103 -17.50 -20.08 -4.31
C ILE A 103 -17.90 -18.60 -4.34
N THR A 104 -19.16 -18.29 -4.70
CA THR A 104 -19.68 -16.92 -4.72
C THR A 104 -19.72 -16.32 -3.32
N CYS A 105 -20.19 -17.07 -2.32
CA CYS A 105 -20.15 -16.65 -0.93
C CYS A 105 -18.72 -16.33 -0.46
N LYS A 106 -17.74 -17.19 -0.81
CA LYS A 106 -16.33 -16.97 -0.44
C LYS A 106 -15.69 -15.78 -1.18
N LYS A 107 -16.05 -15.53 -2.44
CA LYS A 107 -15.66 -14.32 -3.18
C LYS A 107 -16.18 -13.06 -2.48
N LEU A 108 -17.45 -13.06 -2.08
CA LEU A 108 -18.06 -11.94 -1.34
C LEU A 108 -17.41 -11.73 0.03
N GLU A 109 -17.11 -12.80 0.76
CA GLU A 109 -16.38 -12.73 2.04
C GLU A 109 -14.99 -12.11 1.85
N LEU A 110 -14.27 -12.53 0.80
CA LEU A 110 -12.96 -11.97 0.46
C LEU A 110 -13.05 -10.50 0.09
N ILE A 111 -14.03 -10.08 -0.73
CA ILE A 111 -14.27 -8.68 -1.06
C ILE A 111 -14.52 -7.85 0.20
N CYS A 112 -15.37 -8.34 1.12
CA CYS A 112 -15.63 -7.67 2.39
C CYS A 112 -14.36 -7.50 3.23
N SER A 113 -13.54 -8.55 3.33
CA SER A 113 -12.26 -8.54 4.03
C SER A 113 -11.26 -7.56 3.39
N LEU A 114 -11.13 -7.56 2.06
CA LEU A 114 -10.27 -6.64 1.33
C LEU A 114 -10.71 -5.19 1.49
N ARG A 115 -12.02 -4.90 1.41
CA ARG A 115 -12.56 -3.56 1.67
C ARG A 115 -12.26 -3.08 3.09
N ALA A 116 -12.37 -3.96 4.08
CA ALA A 116 -11.97 -3.64 5.46
C ALA A 116 -10.47 -3.32 5.57
N LYS A 117 -9.62 -4.09 4.87
CA LYS A 117 -8.19 -3.85 4.80
C LYS A 117 -7.85 -2.53 4.11
N VAL A 118 -8.53 -2.19 3.01
CA VAL A 118 -8.37 -0.90 2.31
C VAL A 118 -8.72 0.26 3.22
N ARG A 119 -9.84 0.20 3.96
CA ARG A 119 -10.21 1.24 4.94
C ARG A 119 -9.14 1.42 6.01
N ALA A 120 -8.62 0.33 6.58
CA ALA A 120 -7.55 0.39 7.57
C ALA A 120 -6.26 1.02 7.02
N LEU A 121 -5.91 0.74 5.76
CA LEU A 121 -4.78 1.38 5.09
C LEU A 121 -5.04 2.87 4.81
N GLU A 122 -6.27 3.25 4.46
CA GLU A 122 -6.64 4.66 4.27
C GLU A 122 -6.52 5.45 5.60
N GLU A 123 -6.88 4.86 6.73
CA GLU A 123 -6.64 5.45 8.06
C GLU A 123 -5.14 5.65 8.34
N ASP A 124 -4.32 4.65 8.05
CA ASP A 124 -2.85 4.75 8.18
C ASP A 124 -2.27 5.84 7.28
N ARG A 125 -2.81 5.99 6.06
CA ARG A 125 -2.42 7.06 5.14
C ARG A 125 -2.58 8.43 5.77
N GLU A 126 -3.71 8.67 6.43
CA GLU A 126 -3.98 9.96 7.08
C GLU A 126 -3.02 10.20 8.26
N LEU A 127 -2.66 9.15 9.02
CA LEU A 127 -1.64 9.25 10.07
C LEU A 127 -0.27 9.64 9.50
N ILE A 128 0.17 8.96 8.43
CA ILE A 128 1.45 9.25 7.77
C ILE A 128 1.45 10.66 7.17
N LEU A 129 0.33 11.11 6.57
CA LEU A 129 0.20 12.48 6.06
C LEU A 129 0.28 13.52 7.19
N ALA A 130 -0.33 13.26 8.34
CA ALA A 130 -0.22 14.13 9.50
C ALA A 130 1.24 14.21 10.01
N GLU A 131 1.95 13.08 10.06
CA GLU A 131 3.38 13.05 10.41
C GLU A 131 4.26 13.75 9.37
N ALA A 132 3.98 13.58 8.08
CA ALA A 132 4.67 14.25 6.99
C ALA A 132 4.49 15.78 7.07
N LYS A 133 3.31 16.25 7.45
CA LYS A 133 3.05 17.68 7.69
C LYS A 133 3.87 18.21 8.88
N GLN A 134 3.96 17.46 9.97
CA GLN A 134 4.83 17.84 11.10
C GLN A 134 6.30 17.86 10.66
N CYS A 135 6.74 16.83 9.93
CA CYS A 135 8.09 16.76 9.38
C CYS A 135 8.41 17.96 8.47
N ALA A 136 7.46 18.41 7.66
CA ALA A 136 7.61 19.60 6.82
C ALA A 136 7.82 20.86 7.67
N GLY A 137 7.06 21.04 8.76
CA GLY A 137 7.27 22.14 9.71
C GLY A 137 8.68 22.15 10.32
N HIS A 138 9.19 21.00 10.77
CA HIS A 138 10.58 20.89 11.23
C HIS A 138 11.59 21.24 10.13
N GLY A 139 11.28 20.90 8.88
CA GLY A 139 12.11 21.26 7.72
C GLY A 139 12.17 22.77 7.47
N GLU A 140 11.06 23.48 7.64
CA GLU A 140 10.98 24.94 7.53
C GLU A 140 11.77 25.65 8.63
N GLU A 141 11.64 25.19 9.89
CA GLU A 141 12.42 25.70 11.02
C GLU A 141 13.93 25.51 10.80
N LEU A 142 14.31 24.34 10.31
CA LEU A 142 15.70 24.04 10.02
C LEU A 142 16.23 24.87 8.86
N GLU A 143 15.46 25.05 7.79
CA GLU A 143 15.83 25.92 6.68
C GLU A 143 16.00 27.38 7.14
N ALA A 144 15.16 27.86 8.05
CA ALA A 144 15.31 29.18 8.66
C ALA A 144 16.62 29.31 9.46
N ALA A 145 16.98 28.28 10.24
CA ALA A 145 18.25 28.24 10.96
C ALA A 145 19.46 28.22 10.00
N VAL A 146 19.39 27.42 8.93
CA VAL A 146 20.43 27.36 7.89
C VAL A 146 20.57 28.72 7.19
N ARG A 147 19.45 29.37 6.84
CA ARG A 147 19.43 30.70 6.23
C ARG A 147 20.06 31.77 7.12
N ALA A 148 19.86 31.68 8.44
CA ALA A 148 20.43 32.63 9.39
C ALA A 148 21.94 32.44 9.60
N ALA A 149 22.43 31.20 9.51
CA ALA A 149 23.81 30.85 9.86
C ALA A 149 24.77 30.71 8.66
N CYS A 150 24.27 30.33 7.47
CA CYS A 150 25.08 29.96 6.32
C CYS A 150 25.10 31.05 5.22
N LYS A 151 26.08 30.96 4.32
CA LYS A 151 26.15 31.84 3.14
C LYS A 151 25.06 31.50 2.11
N PRO A 152 24.66 32.45 1.23
CA PRO A 152 23.60 32.20 0.24
C PRO A 152 23.83 30.97 -0.66
N ASN A 153 25.07 30.73 -1.07
CA ASN A 153 25.45 29.58 -1.90
C ASN A 153 25.46 28.24 -1.12
N GLU A 154 25.58 28.28 0.20
CA GLU A 154 25.50 27.10 1.07
C GLU A 154 24.04 26.74 1.34
N LEU A 155 23.20 27.75 1.59
CA LEU A 155 21.75 27.60 1.66
C LEU A 155 21.18 27.01 0.36
N GLU A 156 21.61 27.51 -0.80
CA GLU A 156 21.18 26.98 -2.10
C GLU A 156 21.49 25.48 -2.23
N ARG A 157 22.70 25.06 -1.83
CA ARG A 157 23.08 23.63 -1.84
C ARG A 157 22.20 22.79 -0.92
N TYR A 158 21.89 23.29 0.27
CA TYR A 158 20.96 22.64 1.20
C TYR A 158 19.56 22.49 0.59
N VAL A 159 18.98 23.57 0.06
CA VAL A 159 17.63 23.55 -0.54
C VAL A 159 17.58 22.62 -1.74
N MET A 160 18.58 22.66 -2.62
CA MET A 160 18.69 21.74 -3.76
C MET A 160 18.76 20.28 -3.29
N PHE A 161 19.57 19.98 -2.26
CA PHE A 161 19.65 18.63 -1.70
C PHE A 161 18.31 18.14 -1.17
N ILE A 162 17.59 18.93 -0.37
CA ILE A 162 16.29 18.54 0.20
C ILE A 162 15.24 18.34 -0.91
N SER A 163 15.24 19.17 -1.95
CA SER A 163 14.34 19.02 -3.11
C SER A 163 14.65 17.76 -3.90
N ASP A 164 15.92 17.48 -4.15
CA ASP A 164 16.32 16.32 -4.95
C ASP A 164 16.17 15.00 -4.19
N LEU A 165 16.28 15.02 -2.86
CA LEU A 165 15.97 13.87 -2.02
C LEU A 165 14.57 13.33 -2.31
N GLU A 166 13.58 14.20 -2.32
CA GLU A 166 12.18 13.82 -2.56
C GLU A 166 11.98 13.27 -3.98
N LYS A 167 12.58 13.91 -4.98
CA LYS A 167 12.49 13.49 -6.39
C LYS A 167 13.14 12.12 -6.62
N VAL A 168 14.35 11.91 -6.08
CA VAL A 168 15.10 10.67 -6.27
C VAL A 168 14.43 9.51 -5.55
N VAL A 169 13.98 9.70 -4.31
CA VAL A 169 13.21 8.68 -3.56
C VAL A 169 11.94 8.30 -4.34
N SER A 170 11.17 9.31 -4.79
CA SER A 170 9.94 9.09 -5.54
C SER A 170 10.16 8.38 -6.88
N LEU A 171 11.22 8.75 -7.60
CA LEU A 171 11.60 8.12 -8.86
C LEU A 171 11.95 6.65 -8.67
N LEU A 172 12.80 6.34 -7.67
CA LEU A 172 13.20 4.97 -7.36
C LEU A 172 12.01 4.10 -6.95
N LEU A 173 11.09 4.62 -6.14
CA LEU A 173 9.87 3.92 -5.74
C LEU A 173 8.96 3.65 -6.94
N CYS A 174 8.76 4.64 -7.81
CA CYS A 174 7.94 4.51 -9.01
C CYS A 174 8.50 3.48 -9.98
N LEU A 175 9.82 3.53 -10.26
CA LEU A 175 10.48 2.55 -11.12
C LEU A 175 10.44 1.15 -10.51
N SER A 176 10.64 1.03 -9.20
CA SER A 176 10.59 -0.24 -8.48
C SER A 176 9.20 -0.85 -8.47
N SER A 177 8.13 -0.06 -8.23
CA SER A 177 6.74 -0.52 -8.36
C SER A 177 6.46 -1.02 -9.78
N ARG A 178 6.80 -0.23 -10.80
CA ARG A 178 6.59 -0.61 -12.21
C ARG A 178 7.36 -1.88 -12.57
N LEU A 179 8.61 -2.01 -12.12
CA LEU A 179 9.43 -3.19 -12.38
C LEU A 179 8.89 -4.42 -11.64
N ALA A 180 8.46 -4.28 -10.39
CA ALA A 180 7.85 -5.36 -9.63
C ALA A 180 6.58 -5.88 -10.33
N ARG A 181 5.71 -4.99 -10.82
CA ARG A 181 4.52 -5.37 -11.61
C ARG A 181 4.89 -6.14 -12.87
N VAL A 182 5.91 -5.70 -13.61
CA VAL A 182 6.38 -6.43 -14.80
C VAL A 182 7.00 -7.78 -14.43
N GLN A 183 7.79 -7.86 -13.36
CA GLN A 183 8.36 -9.14 -12.89
C GLN A 183 7.28 -10.12 -12.43
N ASN A 184 6.21 -9.63 -11.79
CA ASN A 184 5.06 -10.45 -11.42
C ASN A 184 4.27 -10.91 -12.65
N ALA A 185 4.09 -10.04 -13.66
CA ALA A 185 3.48 -10.44 -14.93
C ALA A 185 4.31 -11.49 -15.68
N MET A 186 5.63 -11.35 -15.70
CA MET A 186 6.52 -12.32 -16.31
C MET A 186 6.49 -13.70 -15.64
N ARG A 187 6.23 -13.78 -14.32
CA ARG A 187 6.05 -15.05 -13.61
C ARG A 187 4.80 -15.81 -14.06
N LYS A 188 3.83 -15.12 -14.66
CA LYS A 188 2.58 -15.69 -15.16
C LYS A 188 2.67 -16.21 -16.60
N ILE A 189 3.75 -15.87 -17.32
CA ILE A 189 3.93 -16.30 -18.71
C ILE A 189 3.98 -17.83 -18.77
N ASP A 190 3.12 -18.41 -19.62
CA ASP A 190 3.01 -19.86 -19.82
C ASP A 190 3.22 -20.27 -21.29
N GLY A 191 2.95 -21.55 -21.60
CA GLY A 191 3.06 -22.08 -22.96
C GLY A 191 2.08 -21.46 -23.96
N ASN A 192 0.94 -20.95 -23.48
CA ASN A 192 -0.15 -20.42 -24.30
C ASN A 192 -0.05 -18.91 -24.53
N THR A 193 0.76 -18.21 -23.72
CA THR A 193 0.99 -16.78 -23.85
C THR A 193 1.65 -16.45 -25.20
N ASP A 194 1.13 -15.44 -25.89
CA ASP A 194 1.55 -15.06 -27.23
C ASP A 194 3.03 -14.61 -27.29
N ALA A 195 3.68 -14.87 -28.44
CA ALA A 195 5.10 -14.57 -28.62
C ALA A 195 5.39 -13.06 -28.60
N GLU A 196 4.48 -12.24 -29.14
CA GLU A 196 4.58 -10.77 -29.14
C GLU A 196 4.41 -10.22 -27.73
N GLU A 197 3.46 -10.75 -26.95
CA GLU A 197 3.27 -10.37 -25.55
C GLU A 197 4.50 -10.72 -24.69
N LYS A 198 5.06 -11.92 -24.86
CA LYS A 198 6.31 -12.35 -24.20
C LYS A 198 7.46 -11.40 -24.54
N GLN A 199 7.61 -11.04 -25.81
CA GLN A 199 8.66 -10.14 -26.26
C GLN A 199 8.48 -8.73 -25.67
N SER A 200 7.27 -8.18 -25.73
CA SER A 200 6.92 -6.87 -25.18
C SER A 200 7.20 -6.77 -23.67
N LEU A 201 6.82 -7.80 -22.88
CA LEU A 201 7.13 -7.86 -21.45
C LEU A 201 8.64 -7.90 -21.18
N ASN A 202 9.40 -8.66 -21.98
CA ASN A 202 10.85 -8.75 -21.84
C ASN A 202 11.55 -7.41 -22.17
N GLU A 203 11.11 -6.72 -23.21
CA GLU A 203 11.61 -5.39 -23.57
C GLU A 203 11.33 -4.37 -22.47
N ARG A 204 10.10 -4.37 -21.94
CA ARG A 204 9.71 -3.50 -20.82
C ARG A 204 10.51 -3.80 -19.55
N HIS A 205 10.75 -5.08 -19.25
CA HIS A 205 11.60 -5.49 -18.12
C HIS A 205 13.04 -4.97 -18.27
N LYS A 206 13.64 -5.16 -19.45
CA LYS A 206 15.00 -4.68 -19.74
C LYS A 206 15.10 -3.16 -19.60
N LEU A 207 14.14 -2.42 -20.16
CA LEU A 207 14.10 -0.97 -20.07
C LEU A 207 13.98 -0.48 -18.62
N LEU A 208 13.01 -1.00 -17.87
CA LEU A 208 12.79 -0.59 -16.47
C LEU A 208 13.97 -0.97 -15.57
N SER A 209 14.60 -2.11 -15.82
CA SER A 209 15.80 -2.53 -15.08
C SER A 209 16.95 -1.55 -15.29
N ARG A 210 17.17 -1.09 -16.53
CA ARG A 210 18.19 -0.07 -16.84
C ARG A 210 17.86 1.27 -16.20
N GLN A 211 16.63 1.77 -16.36
CA GLN A 211 16.20 3.04 -15.75
C GLN A 211 16.35 3.04 -14.23
N ARG A 212 16.07 1.91 -13.60
CA ARG A 212 16.24 1.74 -12.15
C ARG A 212 17.71 1.79 -11.75
N GLU A 213 18.61 1.21 -12.55
CA GLU A 213 20.04 1.29 -12.28
C GLU A 213 20.55 2.74 -12.42
N ASP A 214 20.13 3.45 -13.47
CA ASP A 214 20.43 4.88 -13.63
C ASP A 214 19.91 5.70 -12.43
N ALA A 215 18.75 5.35 -11.88
CA ALA A 215 18.20 5.99 -10.69
C ALA A 215 18.97 5.65 -9.40
N LYS A 216 19.66 4.49 -9.33
CA LYS A 216 20.58 4.20 -8.21
C LYS A 216 21.82 5.09 -8.29
N ASP A 217 22.35 5.36 -9.48
CA ASP A 217 23.45 6.31 -9.64
C ASP A 217 23.04 7.72 -9.16
N LEU A 218 21.80 8.13 -9.42
CA LEU A 218 21.26 9.37 -8.85
C LEU A 218 21.21 9.35 -7.32
N LYS A 219 20.89 8.20 -6.71
CA LYS A 219 20.93 8.02 -5.26
C LYS A 219 22.35 8.10 -4.70
N GLU A 220 23.33 7.47 -5.32
CA GLU A 220 24.73 7.60 -4.88
C GLU A 220 25.24 9.04 -4.98
N ASN A 221 24.87 9.74 -6.05
CA ASN A 221 25.17 11.17 -6.21
C ASN A 221 24.48 12.00 -5.13
N LEU A 222 23.24 11.68 -4.77
CA LEU A 222 22.52 12.31 -3.69
C LEU A 222 23.21 12.09 -2.34
N ASP A 223 23.71 10.88 -2.05
CA ASP A 223 24.43 10.56 -0.80
C ASP A 223 25.78 11.29 -0.71
N ARG A 224 26.47 11.46 -1.84
CA ARG A 224 27.66 12.31 -1.92
C ARG A 224 27.33 13.77 -1.59
N ARG A 225 26.21 14.28 -2.12
CA ARG A 225 25.76 15.65 -1.86
C ARG A 225 25.29 15.83 -0.41
N GLU A 226 24.60 14.85 0.16
CA GLU A 226 24.22 14.86 1.59
C GLU A 226 25.45 15.05 2.47
N ARG A 227 26.51 14.27 2.24
CA ARG A 227 27.75 14.38 3.01
C ARG A 227 28.37 15.78 2.92
N VAL A 228 28.44 16.35 1.72
CA VAL A 228 28.95 17.72 1.53
C VAL A 228 28.08 18.75 2.26
N VAL A 229 26.75 18.64 2.17
CA VAL A 229 25.82 19.53 2.88
C VAL A 229 26.00 19.38 4.40
N ALA A 230 26.08 18.15 4.91
CA ALA A 230 26.31 17.88 6.33
C ALA A 230 27.63 18.49 6.83
N GLU A 231 28.72 18.39 6.06
CA GLU A 231 30.01 19.01 6.37
C GLU A 231 29.97 20.55 6.36
N ILE A 232 29.18 21.15 5.45
CA ILE A 232 28.95 22.61 5.43
C ILE A 232 28.18 23.03 6.68
N LEU A 233 27.09 22.33 7.00
CA LEU A 233 26.24 22.65 8.14
C LEU A 233 26.98 22.48 9.48
N ALA A 234 27.85 21.48 9.60
CA ALA A 234 28.65 21.26 10.80
C ALA A 234 29.60 22.42 11.16
N LYS A 235 29.94 23.29 10.19
CA LYS A 235 30.80 24.47 10.44
C LYS A 235 30.02 25.67 11.01
N HIS A 236 28.70 25.68 10.86
CA HIS A 236 27.85 26.84 11.14
C HIS A 236 26.80 26.56 12.23
N LEU A 237 26.33 25.32 12.35
CA LEU A 237 25.28 24.93 13.28
C LEU A 237 25.84 24.32 14.56
N THR A 238 25.04 24.41 15.63
CA THR A 238 25.32 23.68 16.88
C THR A 238 25.14 22.18 16.71
N GLU A 239 25.74 21.37 17.58
CA GLU A 239 25.58 19.90 17.53
C GLU A 239 24.11 19.47 17.62
N GLN A 240 23.30 20.14 18.45
CA GLN A 240 21.87 19.86 18.57
C GLN A 240 21.12 20.11 17.25
N GLN A 241 21.42 21.22 16.57
CA GLN A 241 20.81 21.54 15.27
C GLN A 241 21.29 20.58 14.17
N LEU A 242 22.57 20.18 14.20
CA LEU A 242 23.10 19.20 13.25
C LEU A 242 22.47 17.81 13.46
N GLN A 243 22.23 17.41 14.71
CA GLN A 243 21.49 16.19 15.02
C GLN A 243 20.03 16.28 14.56
N ALA A 244 19.37 17.42 14.75
CA ALA A 244 18.03 17.66 14.25
C ALA A 244 17.96 17.56 12.72
N TYR A 245 18.96 18.10 12.00
CA TYR A 245 19.08 17.94 10.54
C TYR A 245 19.19 16.48 10.12
N ARG A 246 20.10 15.71 10.72
CA ARG A 246 20.28 14.28 10.39
C ARG A 246 18.98 13.50 10.62
N HIS A 247 18.31 13.75 11.76
CA HIS A 247 17.04 13.12 12.06
C HIS A 247 15.94 13.53 11.07
N PHE A 248 15.86 14.81 10.70
CA PHE A 248 14.91 15.30 9.71
C PHE A 248 15.07 14.62 8.35
N VAL A 249 16.30 14.51 7.82
CA VAL A 249 16.56 13.85 6.53
C VAL A 249 16.15 12.37 6.57
N GLN A 250 16.48 11.66 7.65
CA GLN A 250 16.10 10.26 7.85
C GLN A 250 14.58 10.08 7.95
N LEU A 251 13.92 10.93 8.73
CA LEU A 251 12.46 10.89 8.91
C LEU A 251 11.74 11.21 7.60
N LYS A 252 12.14 12.28 6.90
CA LYS A 252 11.57 12.66 5.60
C LYS A 252 11.68 11.51 4.59
N THR A 253 12.85 10.87 4.51
CA THR A 253 13.07 9.72 3.62
C THR A 253 12.16 8.54 3.99
N SER A 254 12.06 8.23 5.29
CA SER A 254 11.23 7.12 5.78
C SER A 254 9.75 7.34 5.47
N LEU A 255 9.24 8.55 5.73
CA LEU A 255 7.84 8.91 5.47
C LEU A 255 7.51 8.88 3.98
N LEU A 256 8.42 9.31 3.10
CA LEU A 256 8.23 9.22 1.64
C LEU A 256 8.10 7.77 1.16
N ILE A 257 8.94 6.87 1.68
CA ILE A 257 8.88 5.45 1.36
C ILE A 257 7.57 4.85 1.89
N GLU A 258 7.21 5.15 3.14
CA GLU A 258 5.99 4.62 3.78
C GLU A 258 4.73 5.05 3.04
N GLN A 259 4.62 6.33 2.73
CA GLN A 259 3.49 6.90 2.02
C GLN A 259 3.31 6.23 0.65
N LYS A 260 4.40 6.10 -0.12
CA LYS A 260 4.34 5.52 -1.47
C LYS A 260 4.03 4.03 -1.46
N ASP A 261 4.59 3.28 -0.51
CA ASP A 261 4.29 1.86 -0.36
C ASP A 261 2.81 1.65 0.01
N LEU A 262 2.29 2.46 0.93
CA LEU A 262 0.89 2.40 1.32
C LEU A 262 -0.04 2.76 0.15
N GLU A 263 0.28 3.80 -0.63
CA GLU A 263 -0.47 4.16 -1.85
C GLU A 263 -0.53 2.99 -2.85
N GLU A 264 0.59 2.28 -3.06
CA GLU A 264 0.64 1.10 -3.93
C GLU A 264 -0.16 -0.08 -3.37
N GLN A 265 -0.12 -0.31 -2.06
CA GLN A 265 -0.90 -1.36 -1.41
C GLN A 265 -2.41 -1.10 -1.53
N ILE A 266 -2.86 0.13 -1.25
CA ILE A 266 -4.27 0.52 -1.41
C ILE A 266 -4.70 0.29 -2.85
N LYS A 267 -3.92 0.79 -3.82
CA LYS A 267 -4.22 0.63 -5.24
C LYS A 267 -4.35 -0.84 -5.63
N PHE A 268 -3.40 -1.66 -5.20
CA PHE A 268 -3.41 -3.10 -5.47
C PHE A 268 -4.65 -3.81 -4.90
N PHE A 269 -5.05 -3.50 -3.65
CA PHE A 269 -6.25 -4.11 -3.09
C PHE A 269 -7.53 -3.60 -3.76
N LYS A 270 -7.57 -2.35 -4.22
CA LYS A 270 -8.69 -1.83 -5.02
C LYS A 270 -8.80 -2.57 -6.37
N GLU A 271 -7.68 -2.74 -7.07
CA GLU A 271 -7.63 -3.53 -8.32
C GLU A 271 -8.07 -5.00 -8.08
N GLN A 272 -7.72 -5.61 -6.94
CA GLN A 272 -8.21 -6.95 -6.59
C GLN A 272 -9.71 -7.00 -6.35
N ILE A 273 -10.27 -6.01 -5.65
CA ILE A 273 -11.70 -5.94 -5.38
C ILE A 273 -12.48 -5.83 -6.70
N GLU A 274 -12.04 -4.94 -7.60
CA GLU A 274 -12.66 -4.74 -8.92
C GLU A 274 -12.66 -6.04 -9.74
N ASN A 275 -11.51 -6.72 -9.85
CA ASN A 275 -11.43 -8.01 -10.55
C ASN A 275 -12.31 -9.10 -9.92
N LEU A 276 -12.42 -9.13 -8.59
CA LEU A 276 -13.28 -10.10 -7.91
C LEU A 276 -14.76 -9.82 -8.18
N GLU A 277 -15.16 -8.55 -8.17
CA GLU A 277 -16.52 -8.11 -8.49
C GLU A 277 -16.92 -8.47 -9.92
N GLU A 278 -16.02 -8.29 -10.89
CA GLU A 278 -16.24 -8.69 -12.29
C GLU A 278 -16.34 -10.22 -12.48
N SER A 279 -15.70 -10.99 -11.59
CA SER A 279 -15.69 -12.46 -11.65
C SER A 279 -16.92 -13.14 -11.05
N ILE A 280 -17.81 -12.38 -10.40
CA ILE A 280 -19.04 -12.91 -9.81
C ILE A 280 -20.12 -12.90 -10.91
N PRO A 281 -20.68 -14.06 -11.28
CA PRO A 281 -21.78 -14.09 -12.25
C PRO A 281 -22.99 -13.32 -11.73
N LEU A 282 -23.64 -12.56 -12.62
CA LEU A 282 -24.87 -11.80 -12.36
C LEU A 282 -26.06 -12.71 -11.99
#